data_AF-A0A7A6VLP6-F1
#
_entry.id   AF-A0A7A6VLP6-F1
#
_cell.length_a   1.000
_cell.length_b   1.000
_cell.length_c   1.000
_cell.angle_alpha   90.00
_cell.angle_beta   90.00
_cell.angle_gamma   90.00
#
_symmetry.space_group_name_H-M   'P 1'
#
loop_
_entity.id
_entity.type
_entity.pdbx_description
1 polymer ?
#
loop_
_entity_poly.entity_id
_entity_poly.type
_entity_poly.pdbx_seq_one_letter_code
_entity_poly.pdbx_strand_id
1 'polypeptide(L)'
;GLLLVGVATMPWMAKIGVLLAGAGFSLVFPALGVVAVKAVPQQNQGAALATYTVFMDLSLGVTGPLAGLVMSWAGVPVIYLAAAGLVAIALLLTWRLKKRPPVEIPEAASSS
;
A
#
# COMPACT_ATOMS: atom_id res chain seq x y z
N GLY A 1 -11.06 8.02 -3.57
CA GLY A 1 -11.46 6.85 -4.38
C GLY A 1 -12.28 5.87 -3.58
N LEU A 2 -11.64 5.07 -2.72
CA LEU A 2 -12.28 3.98 -1.96
C LEU A 2 -13.52 4.39 -1.16
N LEU A 3 -13.46 5.47 -0.38
CA LEU A 3 -14.64 5.99 0.35
C LEU A 3 -15.80 6.32 -0.59
N LEU A 4 -15.51 6.95 -1.74
CA LEU A 4 -16.53 7.33 -2.73
C LEU A 4 -17.22 6.10 -3.34
N VAL A 5 -16.49 4.99 -3.53
CA VAL A 5 -17.08 3.73 -3.96
C VAL A 5 -17.89 3.09 -2.83
N GLY A 6 -17.38 3.11 -1.60
CA GLY A 6 -18.03 2.52 -0.43
C GLY A 6 -19.36 3.19 -0.06
N VAL A 7 -19.57 4.47 -0.39
CA VAL A 7 -20.85 5.18 -0.18
C VAL A 7 -21.62 5.46 -1.46
N ALA A 8 -21.24 4.82 -2.58
CA ALA A 8 -21.85 5.09 -3.87
C ALA A 8 -23.33 4.69 -3.90
N THR A 9 -24.22 5.66 -4.06
CA THR A 9 -25.66 5.44 -4.28
C THR A 9 -26.02 5.50 -5.77
N MET A 10 -25.14 6.08 -6.59
CA MET A 10 -25.32 6.22 -8.03
C MET A 10 -24.15 5.61 -8.82
N PRO A 11 -24.37 5.02 -10.01
CA PRO A 11 -23.32 4.36 -10.79
C PRO A 11 -22.12 5.25 -11.16
N TRP A 12 -22.35 6.55 -11.39
CA TRP A 12 -21.28 7.49 -11.74
C TRP A 12 -20.29 7.71 -10.59
N MET A 13 -20.77 7.67 -9.33
CA MET A 13 -19.91 7.81 -8.14
C MET A 13 -18.92 6.65 -8.05
N ALA A 14 -19.37 5.43 -8.32
CA ALA A 14 -18.52 4.25 -8.34
C ALA A 14 -17.45 4.36 -9.44
N LYS A 15 -17.82 4.81 -10.64
CA LYS A 15 -16.87 5.01 -11.76
C LYS A 15 -15.76 5.99 -11.38
N ILE A 16 -16.13 7.16 -10.85
CA ILE A 16 -15.14 8.16 -10.41
C ILE A 16 -14.32 7.62 -9.24
N GLY A 17 -14.95 6.94 -8.29
CA GLY A 17 -14.28 6.38 -7.13
C GLY A 17 -13.21 5.35 -7.49
N VAL A 18 -13.53 4.43 -8.41
CA VAL A 18 -12.59 3.43 -8.94
C VAL A 18 -11.48 4.09 -9.75
N LEU A 19 -11.80 5.08 -10.58
CA LEU A 19 -10.78 5.83 -11.35
C LEU A 19 -9.78 6.52 -10.42
N LEU A 20 -10.27 7.20 -9.37
CA LEU A 20 -9.40 7.83 -8.37
C LEU A 20 -8.57 6.80 -7.57
N ALA A 21 -9.15 5.64 -7.24
CA ALA A 21 -8.43 4.58 -6.54
C ALA A 21 -7.32 3.99 -7.43
N GLY A 22 -7.63 3.70 -8.70
CA GLY A 22 -6.67 3.20 -9.68
C GLY A 22 -5.54 4.20 -9.97
N ALA A 23 -5.86 5.49 -10.13
CA ALA A 23 -4.86 6.53 -10.30
C ALA A 23 -3.93 6.64 -9.10
N GLY A 24 -4.47 6.60 -7.88
CA GLY A 24 -3.64 6.60 -6.65
C GLY A 24 -2.74 5.37 -6.57
N PHE A 25 -3.27 4.18 -6.85
CA PHE A 25 -2.50 2.94 -6.84
C PHE A 25 -1.36 2.96 -7.88
N SER A 26 -1.62 3.47 -9.09
CA SER A 26 -0.61 3.62 -10.15
C SER A 26 0.58 4.49 -9.76
N LEU A 27 0.39 5.45 -8.85
CA LEU A 27 1.48 6.28 -8.31
C LEU A 27 2.22 5.59 -7.16
N VAL A 28 1.48 4.95 -6.25
CA VAL A 28 2.05 4.34 -5.04
C VAL A 28 2.88 3.10 -5.38
N PHE A 29 2.40 2.26 -6.30
CA PHE A 29 3.08 1.02 -6.69
C PHE A 29 4.53 1.22 -7.16
N PRO A 30 4.82 2.08 -8.15
CA PRO A 30 6.21 2.33 -8.56
C PRO A 30 7.01 3.08 -7.50
N ALA A 31 6.39 3.99 -6.74
CA ALA A 31 7.08 4.74 -5.69
C ALA A 31 7.66 3.81 -4.60
N LEU A 32 6.86 2.83 -4.13
CA LEU A 32 7.32 1.83 -3.15
C LEU A 32 8.36 0.89 -3.74
N GLY A 33 8.20 0.45 -4.99
CA GLY A 33 9.18 -0.39 -5.68
C GLY A 33 10.56 0.29 -5.76
N VAL A 34 10.61 1.59 -6.06
CA VAL A 34 11.87 2.35 -6.09
C VAL A 34 12.52 2.44 -4.71
N VAL A 35 11.74 2.62 -3.63
CA VAL A 35 12.27 2.64 -2.26
C VAL A 35 12.87 1.28 -1.89
N ALA A 36 12.17 0.18 -2.21
CA ALA A 36 12.67 -1.17 -1.94
C ALA A 36 13.97 -1.47 -2.71
N VAL A 37 14.04 -1.10 -3.99
CA VAL A 37 15.23 -1.30 -4.82
C VAL A 37 16.41 -0.44 -4.35
N LYS A 38 16.17 0.80 -3.93
CA LYS A 38 17.23 1.70 -3.42
C LYS A 38 17.74 1.31 -2.03
N ALA A 39 17.05 0.45 -1.30
CA ALA A 39 17.47 -0.02 0.01
C ALA A 39 18.58 -1.11 -0.06
N VAL A 40 18.88 -1.65 -1.25
CA VAL A 40 19.88 -2.70 -1.44
C VAL A 40 21.01 -2.26 -2.39
N PRO A 41 22.21 -2.88 -2.30
CA PRO A 41 23.31 -2.63 -3.23
C PRO A 41 22.91 -2.90 -4.68
N GLN A 42 23.54 -2.18 -5.63
CA GLN A 42 23.20 -2.24 -7.06
C GLN A 42 23.18 -3.67 -7.63
N GLN A 43 24.08 -4.53 -7.16
CA GLN A 43 24.20 -5.92 -7.59
C GLN A 43 23.00 -6.80 -7.20
N ASN A 44 22.24 -6.41 -6.17
CA ASN A 44 21.08 -7.13 -5.65
C ASN A 44 19.74 -6.48 -6.03
N GLN A 45 19.75 -5.40 -6.80
CA GLN A 45 18.53 -4.65 -7.16
C GLN A 45 17.53 -5.49 -7.96
N GLY A 46 18.02 -6.35 -8.87
CA GLY A 46 17.17 -7.27 -9.62
C GLY A 46 16.44 -8.27 -8.71
N ALA A 47 17.13 -8.82 -7.70
CA ALA A 47 16.55 -9.75 -6.73
C ALA A 47 15.55 -9.06 -5.79
N ALA A 48 15.82 -7.82 -5.37
CA ALA A 48 14.90 -7.03 -4.56
C ALA A 48 13.62 -6.68 -5.33
N LEU A 49 13.73 -6.29 -6.60
CA LEU A 49 12.58 -6.02 -7.45
C LEU A 49 11.76 -7.30 -7.70
N ALA A 50 12.42 -8.43 -7.99
CA ALA A 50 11.73 -9.71 -8.17
C ALA A 50 10.96 -10.11 -6.91
N THR A 51 11.58 -9.96 -5.74
CA THR A 51 10.94 -10.25 -4.44
C THR A 51 9.75 -9.33 -4.21
N TYR A 52 9.90 -8.02 -4.44
CA TYR A 52 8.81 -7.04 -4.34
C TYR A 52 7.60 -7.45 -5.20
N THR A 53 7.84 -7.79 -6.47
CA THR A 53 6.79 -8.20 -7.40
C THR A 53 6.12 -9.51 -6.98
N VAL A 54 6.88 -10.52 -6.56
CA VAL A 54 6.33 -11.80 -6.08
C VAL A 54 5.39 -11.60 -4.88
N PHE A 55 5.78 -10.77 -3.91
CA PHE A 55 4.92 -10.45 -2.78
C PHE A 55 3.66 -9.66 -3.20
N MET A 56 3.80 -8.76 -4.18
CA MET A 56 2.67 -8.02 -4.73
C MET A 56 1.66 -8.96 -5.42
N ASP A 57 2.14 -9.84 -6.29
CA ASP A 57 1.29 -10.80 -7.00
C ASP A 57 0.61 -11.76 -6.03
N LEU A 58 1.35 -12.25 -5.01
CA LEU A 58 0.78 -13.08 -3.95
C LEU A 58 -0.32 -12.33 -3.18
N SER A 59 -0.08 -11.06 -2.86
CA SER A 59 -1.07 -10.23 -2.16
C SER A 59 -2.33 -10.06 -3.00
N LEU A 60 -2.20 -9.79 -4.30
CA LEU A 60 -3.34 -9.69 -5.21
C LEU A 60 -4.08 -11.03 -5.34
N GLY A 61 -3.34 -12.13 -5.45
CA GLY A 61 -3.88 -13.49 -5.52
C GLY A 61 -4.68 -13.88 -4.29
N VAL A 62 -4.22 -13.51 -3.08
CA VAL A 62 -4.91 -13.79 -1.82
C VAL A 62 -6.07 -12.81 -1.58
N THR A 63 -5.92 -11.55 -1.99
CA THR A 63 -6.94 -10.51 -1.80
C THR A 63 -8.24 -10.87 -2.52
N GLY A 64 -8.18 -11.46 -3.72
CA GLY A 64 -9.37 -11.84 -4.48
C GLY A 64 -10.34 -12.76 -3.72
N PRO A 65 -9.92 -13.98 -3.33
CA PRO A 65 -10.74 -14.90 -2.55
C PRO A 65 -11.19 -14.34 -1.20
N LEU A 66 -10.30 -13.65 -0.47
CA LEU A 66 -10.66 -13.03 0.82
C LEU A 66 -11.72 -11.94 0.64
N ALA A 67 -11.54 -11.06 -0.35
CA ALA A 67 -12.50 -10.01 -0.66
C ALA A 67 -13.84 -10.60 -1.10
N GLY A 68 -13.83 -11.61 -1.98
CA GLY A 68 -15.05 -12.31 -2.42
C GLY A 68 -15.79 -12.97 -1.27
N LEU A 69 -15.06 -13.59 -0.34
CA LEU A 69 -15.64 -14.17 0.88
C LEU A 69 -16.23 -13.07 1.77
N VAL A 70 -15.56 -11.95 2.00
CA VAL A 70 -16.13 -10.87 2.82
C VAL A 70 -17.37 -10.26 2.15
N MET A 71 -17.32 -10.07 0.83
CA MET A 71 -18.43 -9.52 0.04
C MET A 71 -19.68 -10.41 0.10
N SER A 72 -19.54 -11.74 0.18
CA SER A 72 -20.71 -12.64 0.21
C SER A 72 -21.48 -12.58 1.54
N TRP A 73 -20.88 -12.09 2.62
CA TRP A 73 -21.53 -12.01 3.95
C TRP A 73 -21.94 -10.58 4.29
N ALA A 74 -21.07 -9.60 3.99
CA ALA A 74 -21.22 -8.21 4.43
C ALA A 74 -21.58 -7.23 3.28
N GLY A 75 -21.64 -7.74 2.05
CA GLY A 75 -21.92 -6.95 0.86
C GLY A 75 -20.70 -6.22 0.28
N VAL A 76 -20.87 -5.73 -0.94
CA VAL A 76 -19.82 -5.06 -1.72
C VAL A 76 -19.29 -3.76 -1.07
N PRO A 77 -20.10 -2.87 -0.47
CA PRO A 77 -19.60 -1.61 0.10
C PRO A 77 -18.53 -1.78 1.19
N VAL A 78 -18.66 -2.85 2.00
CA VAL A 78 -17.82 -3.09 3.18
C VAL A 78 -16.34 -3.24 2.81
N ILE A 79 -16.04 -3.88 1.68
CA ILE A 79 -14.64 -4.09 1.27
C ILE A 79 -13.95 -2.76 0.94
N TYR A 80 -14.66 -1.81 0.35
CA TYR A 80 -14.12 -0.50 -0.02
C TYR A 80 -13.93 0.39 1.21
N LEU A 81 -14.85 0.30 2.18
CA LEU A 81 -14.72 1.00 3.46
C LEU A 81 -13.58 0.43 4.31
N ALA A 82 -13.47 -0.91 4.39
CA ALA A 82 -12.36 -1.58 5.06
C ALA A 82 -11.01 -1.20 4.43
N ALA A 83 -10.91 -1.24 3.10
CA ALA A 83 -9.72 -0.81 2.37
C ALA A 83 -9.40 0.67 2.62
N ALA A 84 -10.40 1.55 2.68
CA ALA A 84 -10.19 2.95 3.02
C ALA A 84 -9.62 3.11 4.44
N GLY A 85 -10.10 2.33 5.40
CA GLY A 85 -9.57 2.27 6.77
C GLY A 85 -8.11 1.83 6.80
N LEU A 86 -7.76 0.76 6.08
CA LEU A 86 -6.38 0.27 5.97
C LEU A 86 -5.44 1.32 5.37
N VAL A 87 -5.88 2.02 4.32
CA VAL A 87 -5.11 3.13 3.72
C VAL A 87 -4.93 4.27 4.72
N ALA A 88 -5.96 4.62 5.50
CA ALA A 88 -5.85 5.65 6.53
C ALA A 88 -4.83 5.27 7.62
N ILE A 89 -4.82 4.01 8.07
CA ILE A 89 -3.82 3.49 9.01
C ILE A 89 -2.41 3.56 8.40
N ALA A 90 -2.24 3.13 7.14
CA ALA A 90 -0.95 3.19 6.46
C ALA A 90 -0.41 4.63 6.34
N LEU A 91 -1.28 5.59 6.00
CA LEU A 91 -0.93 7.01 5.97
C LEU A 91 -0.52 7.52 7.36
N LEU A 92 -1.27 7.16 8.40
CA LEU A 92 -0.97 7.54 9.78
C LEU A 92 0.39 6.99 10.23
N LEU A 93 0.66 5.70 9.97
CA LEU A 93 1.94 5.06 10.28
C LEU A 93 3.09 5.73 9.54
N THR A 94 2.94 5.97 8.24
CA THR A 94 3.95 6.65 7.42
C THR A 94 4.25 8.06 7.94
N TRP A 95 3.22 8.81 8.31
CA TRP A 95 3.38 10.14 8.89
C TRP A 95 4.08 10.11 10.25
N ARG A 96 3.78 9.12 11.09
CA ARG A 96 4.44 8.91 12.39
C ARG A 96 5.91 8.53 12.22
N LEU A 97 6.24 7.68 11.25
CA LEU A 97 7.62 7.29 10.96
C LEU A 97 8.44 8.47 10.41
N LYS A 98 7.87 9.28 9.51
CA LYS A 98 8.52 10.49 9.01
C LYS A 98 8.87 11.50 10.12
N LYS A 99 8.11 11.50 11.22
CA LYS A 99 8.32 12.39 12.37
C LYS A 99 9.32 11.85 13.40
N ARG A 100 9.79 10.60 13.30
CA ARG A 100 10.83 10.10 14.20
C ARG A 100 12.17 10.75 13.83
N PRO A 101 12.89 11.36 14.79
CA PRO A 101 14.23 11.87 14.50
C PRO A 101 15.13 10.70 14.05
N PRO A 102 16.11 10.95 13.17
CA PRO A 102 17.09 9.94 12.81
C PRO A 102 17.72 9.39 14.08
N VAL A 103 17.82 8.07 14.20
CA VAL A 103 18.58 7.44 15.28
C VAL A 103 20.03 7.85 15.05
N GLU A 104 20.56 8.77 15.88
CA GLU A 104 21.99 9.03 15.94
C GLU A 104 22.67 7.71 16.32
N ILE A 105 23.43 7.15 15.37
CA ILE A 105 24.32 6.03 15.64
C ILE A 105 25.42 6.62 16.52
N PRO A 106 25.60 6.15 17.78
CA PRO A 106 26.65 6.68 18.64
C PRO A 106 28.01 6.55 17.94
N GLU A 107 28.66 7.68 17.75
CA GLU A 107 30.04 7.84 17.28
C GLU A 107 31.01 7.32 18.36
N ALA A 108 30.94 6.03 18.64
CA ALA A 108 31.73 5.35 19.68
C ALA A 108 32.54 4.18 19.10
N ALA A 109 33.07 4.35 17.88
CA ALA A 109 34.09 3.47 17.31
C ALA A 109 35.20 4.26 16.58
N SER A 110 35.35 5.55 16.91
CA SER A 110 36.51 6.37 16.54
C SER A 110 37.21 6.80 17.82
N SER A 111 38.03 5.90 18.38
CA SER A 111 39.15 6.12 19.31
C SER A 111 39.25 5.00 20.34
N SER A 112 40.01 3.96 20.01
CA SER A 112 40.97 3.26 20.88
C SER A 112 41.79 2.30 20.04
#